data_AF-A0A9E3RNP7-F1
#
_entry.id   AF-A0A9E3RNP7-F1
#
_cell.length_a   1.000
_cell.length_b   1.000
_cell.length_c   1.000
_cell.angle_alpha   90.00
_cell.angle_beta   90.00
_cell.angle_gamma   90.00
#
_symmetry.space_group_name_H-M   'P 1'
#
loop_
_entity.id
_entity.type
_entity.pdbx_description
1 polymer ?
#
loop_
_entity_poly.entity_id
_entity_poly.type
_entity_poly.pdbx_seq_one_letter_code
_entity_poly.pdbx_strand_id
1 'polypeptide(L)'
;TYGKIMPLVISTPGSANKVRQMDTTGKDLLLLPALTLLAKDPTYGQSPTKPIPSQYVLDMDELQKVKDATTAYNNTIKSIIGDNTWDPNKRFILFDAYTIFNEISASGYNAPGDMLTNTYISGGIFSLDGVHPTSRGYAIVANKLIDILNSKFGAHIKKVNPMDYPAIPFETVPN
;
A
#
# COMPACT_ATOMS: atom_id res chain seq x y z
N THR A 1 13.02 -14.41 34.25
CA THR A 1 12.01 -14.63 33.20
C THR A 1 11.81 -13.35 32.41
N TYR A 2 12.82 -12.94 31.65
CA TYR A 2 12.75 -11.80 30.73
C TYR A 2 12.52 -12.37 29.33
N GLY A 3 11.49 -11.92 28.62
CA GLY A 3 11.33 -12.31 27.21
C GLY A 3 9.92 -12.58 26.69
N LYS A 4 8.87 -12.39 27.48
CA LYS A 4 7.54 -12.24 26.87
C LYS A 4 7.42 -10.78 26.45
N ILE A 5 7.71 -10.48 25.19
CA ILE A 5 7.36 -9.18 24.60
C ILE A 5 5.86 -9.04 24.88
N MET A 6 5.50 -8.10 25.74
CA MET A 6 4.08 -7.84 25.98
C MET A 6 3.50 -7.36 24.65
N PRO A 7 2.41 -7.97 24.18
CA PRO A 7 1.76 -7.48 22.97
C PRO A 7 1.38 -6.01 23.17
N LEU A 8 1.58 -5.20 22.14
CA LEU A 8 1.35 -3.75 22.19
C LEU A 8 -0.07 -3.46 22.66
N VAL A 9 -0.23 -2.45 23.50
CA VAL A 9 -1.52 -1.97 23.98
C VAL A 9 -1.97 -0.77 23.15
N ILE A 10 -3.20 -0.81 22.65
CA ILE A 10 -3.77 0.23 21.81
C ILE A 10 -5.02 0.82 22.44
N SER A 11 -5.33 2.06 22.11
CA SER A 11 -6.56 2.73 22.50
C SER A 11 -7.67 2.38 21.52
N THR A 12 -8.85 2.01 22.04
CA THR A 12 -10.03 1.68 21.24
C THR A 12 -11.24 2.44 21.77
N PRO A 13 -11.72 3.48 21.04
CA PRO A 13 -12.84 4.31 21.49
C PRO A 13 -14.14 3.53 21.77
N GLY A 14 -14.31 2.33 21.17
CA GLY A 14 -15.49 1.48 21.31
C GLY A 14 -15.40 0.35 22.36
N SER A 15 -14.28 0.17 23.07
CA SER A 15 -14.16 -0.90 24.09
C SER A 15 -14.50 -0.40 25.50
N ALA A 16 -15.09 -1.26 26.34
CA ALA A 16 -15.47 -0.93 27.73
C ALA A 16 -14.30 -0.37 28.58
N ASN A 17 -13.08 -0.85 28.33
CA ASN A 17 -11.87 -0.41 29.03
C ASN A 17 -11.09 0.69 28.27
N LYS A 18 -11.60 1.18 27.13
CA LYS A 18 -10.96 2.14 26.20
C LYS A 18 -9.57 1.75 25.67
N VAL A 19 -9.01 0.64 26.13
CA VAL A 19 -7.74 0.06 25.71
C VAL A 19 -7.84 -1.45 25.60
N ARG A 20 -7.07 -2.04 24.70
CA ARG A 20 -6.93 -3.50 24.57
C ARG A 20 -5.56 -3.86 23.98
N GLN A 21 -5.21 -5.14 24.04
CA GLN A 21 -4.06 -5.65 23.30
C GLN A 21 -4.32 -5.56 21.79
N MET A 22 -3.30 -5.15 21.05
CA MET A 22 -3.29 -5.15 19.59
C MET A 22 -3.35 -6.58 19.07
N ASP A 23 -4.21 -6.84 18.10
CA ASP A 23 -4.24 -8.10 17.39
C ASP A 23 -3.24 -8.05 16.22
N THR A 24 -2.12 -8.74 16.40
CA THR A 24 -1.03 -8.80 15.42
C THR A 24 -1.26 -9.81 14.30
N THR A 25 -2.42 -10.46 14.22
CA THR A 25 -2.76 -11.43 13.15
C THR A 25 -3.19 -10.75 11.84
N GLY A 26 -2.89 -9.45 11.69
CA GLY A 26 -3.29 -8.64 10.54
C GLY A 26 -4.68 -8.03 10.66
N LYS A 27 -5.30 -8.11 11.85
CA LYS A 27 -6.59 -7.47 12.15
C LYS A 27 -6.43 -6.03 12.61
N ASP A 28 -5.34 -5.72 13.32
CA ASP A 28 -4.94 -4.34 13.58
C ASP A 28 -3.65 -4.02 12.81
N LEU A 29 -3.60 -2.84 12.22
CA LEU A 29 -2.41 -2.33 11.51
C LEU A 29 -1.88 -1.08 12.19
N LEU A 30 -0.57 -1.04 12.44
CA LEU A 30 0.09 0.17 12.91
C LEU A 30 0.41 1.06 11.70
N LEU A 31 -0.01 2.32 11.76
CA LEU A 31 0.21 3.27 10.66
C LEU A 31 1.66 3.81 10.70
N LEU A 32 2.25 4.08 9.54
CA LEU A 32 3.62 4.65 9.46
C LEU A 32 3.82 5.93 10.29
N PRO A 33 2.86 6.87 10.39
CA PRO A 33 2.98 8.04 11.27
C PRO A 33 3.20 7.70 12.76
N ALA A 34 2.86 6.49 13.21
CA ALA A 34 3.15 6.01 14.56
C ALA A 34 4.66 6.00 14.85
N LEU A 35 5.51 5.90 13.83
CA LEU A 35 6.96 5.95 13.98
C LEU A 35 7.41 7.22 14.70
N THR A 36 6.81 8.38 14.38
CA THR A 36 7.14 9.66 15.05
C THR A 36 6.79 9.62 16.53
N LEU A 37 5.66 9.01 16.88
CA LEU A 37 5.24 8.84 18.28
C LEU A 37 6.22 7.93 19.04
N LEU A 38 6.55 6.78 18.46
CA LEU A 38 7.42 5.78 19.08
C LEU A 38 8.88 6.24 19.16
N ALA A 39 9.35 7.02 18.19
CA ALA A 39 10.67 7.62 18.22
C ALA A 39 10.80 8.70 19.32
N LYS A 40 9.73 9.49 19.52
CA LYS A 40 9.67 10.47 20.62
C LYS A 40 9.63 9.79 21.97
N ASP A 41 8.88 8.71 22.10
CA ASP A 41 8.76 7.96 23.34
C ASP A 41 8.46 6.47 23.08
N PRO A 42 9.44 5.58 23.27
CA PRO A 42 9.28 4.17 22.97
C PRO A 42 8.37 3.44 23.98
N THR A 43 7.93 4.10 25.06
CA THR A 43 7.09 3.48 26.10
C THR A 43 5.61 3.41 25.71
N TYR A 44 5.19 4.05 24.62
CA TYR A 44 3.84 3.89 24.07
C TYR A 44 3.56 2.44 23.70
N GLY A 45 2.39 1.94 24.11
CA GLY A 45 1.95 0.57 23.87
C GLY A 45 2.53 -0.47 24.82
N GLN A 46 3.41 -0.10 25.76
CA GLN A 46 3.94 -1.05 26.73
C GLN A 46 3.05 -1.23 27.97
N SER A 47 2.07 -0.36 28.19
CA SER A 47 1.18 -0.40 29.37
C SER A 47 -0.23 0.09 29.03
N PRO A 48 -1.29 -0.42 29.69
CA PRO A 48 -2.65 0.13 29.61
C PRO A 48 -2.75 1.61 30.00
N THR A 49 -1.82 2.11 30.81
CA THR A 49 -1.77 3.54 31.20
C THR A 49 -1.20 4.44 30.11
N LYS A 50 -0.55 3.85 29.09
CA LYS A 50 0.06 4.57 27.96
C LYS A 50 -0.12 3.78 26.66
N PRO A 51 -1.37 3.60 26.23
CA PRO A 51 -1.68 2.88 24.99
C PRO A 51 -1.21 3.69 23.77
N ILE A 52 -0.97 3.01 22.65
CA ILE A 52 -0.86 3.68 21.35
C ILE A 52 -2.23 4.30 21.03
N PRO A 53 -2.32 5.62 20.78
CA PRO A 53 -3.58 6.28 20.46
C PRO A 53 -4.24 5.70 19.20
N SER A 54 -5.58 5.70 19.15
CA SER A 54 -6.34 5.10 18.05
C SER A 54 -6.01 5.70 16.68
N GLN A 55 -5.68 6.98 16.61
CA GLN A 55 -5.30 7.64 15.34
C GLN A 55 -4.05 7.04 14.65
N TYR A 56 -3.28 6.21 15.35
CA TYR A 56 -2.09 5.55 14.83
C TYR A 56 -2.31 4.07 14.53
N VAL A 57 -3.52 3.56 14.75
CA VAL A 57 -3.89 2.16 14.57
C VAL A 57 -5.13 2.10 13.70
N LEU A 58 -5.08 1.31 12.63
CA LEU A 58 -6.26 0.94 11.87
C LEU A 58 -6.78 -0.38 12.44
N ASP A 59 -7.91 -0.35 13.12
CA ASP A 59 -8.49 -1.55 13.70
C ASP A 59 -9.24 -2.41 12.67
N MET A 60 -9.68 -3.61 13.09
CA MET A 60 -10.36 -4.56 12.20
C MET A 60 -11.62 -4.00 11.54
N ASP A 61 -12.41 -3.22 12.28
CA ASP A 61 -13.68 -2.67 11.80
C ASP A 61 -13.42 -1.52 10.82
N GLU A 62 -12.44 -0.68 11.11
CA GLU A 62 -11.99 0.39 10.22
C GLU A 62 -11.36 -0.19 8.94
N LEU A 63 -10.51 -1.21 9.07
CA LEU A 63 -9.91 -1.91 7.94
C LEU A 63 -10.98 -2.53 7.03
N GLN A 64 -12.02 -3.15 7.62
CA GLN A 64 -13.13 -3.70 6.85
C GLN A 64 -13.89 -2.59 6.11
N LYS A 65 -14.21 -1.47 6.77
CA LYS A 65 -14.87 -0.32 6.12
C LYS A 65 -14.06 0.21 4.94
N VAL A 66 -12.73 0.31 5.08
CA VAL A 66 -11.84 0.74 3.99
C VAL A 66 -11.88 -0.25 2.81
N LYS A 67 -11.85 -1.56 3.09
CA LYS A 67 -11.93 -2.61 2.05
C LYS A 67 -13.29 -2.59 1.34
N ASP A 68 -14.37 -2.45 2.08
CA ASP A 68 -15.73 -2.40 1.55
C ASP A 68 -15.92 -1.16 0.66
N ALA A 69 -15.49 0.01 1.13
CA ALA A 69 -15.53 1.24 0.34
C ALA A 69 -14.69 1.12 -0.94
N THR A 70 -13.47 0.59 -0.83
CA THR A 70 -12.58 0.36 -1.99
C THR A 70 -13.25 -0.57 -3.01
N THR A 71 -13.85 -1.66 -2.54
CA THR A 71 -14.56 -2.62 -3.40
C THR A 71 -15.78 -1.98 -4.06
N ALA A 72 -16.57 -1.20 -3.30
CA ALA A 72 -17.74 -0.51 -3.82
C ALA A 72 -17.38 0.47 -4.94
N TYR A 73 -16.36 1.33 -4.74
CA TYR A 73 -15.91 2.26 -5.78
C TYR A 73 -15.41 1.54 -7.04
N ASN A 74 -14.59 0.49 -6.88
CA ASN A 74 -14.12 -0.30 -8.02
C ASN A 74 -15.27 -0.97 -8.78
N ASN A 75 -16.28 -1.46 -8.07
CA ASN A 75 -17.47 -2.05 -8.69
C ASN A 75 -18.29 -1.01 -9.46
N THR A 76 -18.46 0.20 -8.92
CA THR A 76 -19.12 1.31 -9.63
C THR A 76 -18.36 1.70 -10.90
N ILE A 77 -17.03 1.80 -10.85
CA ILE A 77 -16.23 2.10 -12.04
C ILE A 77 -16.37 0.99 -13.08
N LYS A 78 -16.30 -0.28 -12.65
CA LYS A 78 -16.51 -1.45 -13.52
C LYS A 78 -17.90 -1.47 -14.15
N SER A 79 -18.96 -1.12 -13.42
CA SER A 79 -20.31 -1.10 -13.97
C SER A 79 -20.54 0.01 -14.99
N ILE A 80 -19.92 1.18 -14.79
CA ILE A 80 -19.96 2.29 -15.75
C ILE A 80 -19.21 1.92 -17.04
N ILE A 81 -18.05 1.27 -16.91
CA ILE A 81 -17.21 0.94 -18.06
C ILE A 81 -17.73 -0.29 -18.83
N GLY A 82 -18.20 -1.30 -18.11
CA GLY A 82 -18.62 -2.60 -18.63
C GLY A 82 -17.49 -3.64 -18.61
N ASP A 83 -17.66 -4.69 -19.40
CA ASP A 83 -16.81 -5.90 -19.46
C ASP A 83 -15.44 -5.71 -20.13
N ASN A 84 -14.98 -4.47 -20.34
CA ASN A 84 -13.73 -4.14 -21.06
C ASN A 84 -13.62 -4.79 -22.45
N THR A 85 -14.74 -5.19 -23.04
CA THR A 85 -14.78 -5.69 -24.41
C THR A 85 -14.55 -4.52 -25.37
N TRP A 86 -13.84 -4.78 -26.46
CA TRP A 86 -13.61 -3.77 -27.48
C TRP A 86 -14.96 -3.34 -28.06
N ASP A 87 -15.29 -2.06 -27.89
CA ASP A 87 -16.47 -1.43 -28.46
C ASP A 87 -15.99 -0.22 -29.27
N PRO A 88 -16.19 -0.19 -30.59
CA PRO A 88 -15.73 0.90 -31.45
C PRO A 88 -16.36 2.27 -31.09
N ASN A 89 -17.45 2.27 -30.31
CA ASN A 89 -18.10 3.49 -29.83
C ASN A 89 -17.59 3.93 -28.45
N LYS A 90 -16.84 3.08 -27.74
CA LYS A 90 -16.23 3.43 -26.45
C LYS A 90 -14.76 3.83 -26.65
N ARG A 91 -14.44 5.06 -26.26
CA ARG A 91 -13.07 5.60 -26.33
C ARG A 91 -12.32 5.52 -24.99
N PHE A 92 -12.80 4.71 -24.06
CA PHE A 92 -12.19 4.51 -22.74
C PHE A 92 -12.16 3.02 -22.40
N ILE A 93 -11.28 2.65 -21.49
CA ILE A 93 -11.06 1.28 -21.03
C ILE A 93 -10.77 1.31 -19.52
N LEU A 94 -11.14 0.25 -18.79
CA LEU A 94 -10.77 0.14 -17.38
C LEU A 94 -9.27 -0.12 -17.24
N PHE A 95 -8.64 0.69 -16.40
CA PHE A 95 -7.37 0.37 -15.78
C PHE A 95 -7.63 -0.19 -14.38
N ASP A 96 -7.60 -1.52 -14.21
CA ASP A 96 -7.87 -2.18 -12.93
C ASP A 96 -6.63 -2.10 -12.01
N ALA A 97 -6.40 -0.90 -11.47
CA ALA A 97 -5.30 -0.63 -10.55
C ALA A 97 -5.35 -1.53 -9.30
N TYR A 98 -6.55 -1.84 -8.81
CA TYR A 98 -6.74 -2.68 -7.62
C TYR A 98 -6.13 -4.06 -7.81
N THR A 99 -6.43 -4.72 -8.92
CA THR A 99 -5.88 -6.05 -9.22
C THR A 99 -4.37 -5.97 -9.44
N ILE A 100 -3.89 -4.98 -10.19
CA ILE A 100 -2.46 -4.79 -10.46
C ILE A 100 -1.65 -4.61 -9.18
N PHE A 101 -2.10 -3.77 -8.25
CA PHE A 101 -1.37 -3.54 -7.00
C PHE A 101 -1.44 -4.75 -6.06
N ASN A 102 -2.52 -5.52 -6.06
CA ASN A 102 -2.60 -6.77 -5.30
C ASN A 102 -1.63 -7.83 -5.85
N GLU A 103 -1.50 -7.94 -7.17
CA GLU A 103 -0.50 -8.81 -7.80
C GLU A 103 0.92 -8.39 -7.42
N ILE A 104 1.26 -7.11 -7.59
CA ILE A 104 2.58 -6.56 -7.21
C ILE A 104 2.85 -6.76 -5.72
N SER A 105 1.85 -6.61 -4.86
CA SER A 105 1.98 -6.83 -3.43
C SER A 105 2.24 -8.31 -3.08
N ALA A 106 1.72 -9.24 -3.87
CA ALA A 106 1.84 -10.67 -3.61
C ALA A 106 3.13 -11.28 -4.19
N SER A 107 3.54 -10.83 -5.38
CA SER A 107 4.63 -11.45 -6.15
C SER A 107 5.72 -10.48 -6.59
N GLY A 108 5.64 -9.20 -6.25
CA GLY A 108 6.58 -8.18 -6.73
C GLY A 108 6.41 -7.86 -8.22
N TYR A 109 7.37 -7.12 -8.76
CA TYR A 109 7.45 -6.75 -10.17
C TYR A 109 8.83 -7.08 -10.72
N ASN A 110 8.88 -7.95 -11.73
CA ASN A 110 10.12 -8.31 -12.39
C ASN A 110 10.54 -7.20 -13.36
N ALA A 111 11.55 -6.42 -12.99
CA ALA A 111 12.15 -5.41 -13.83
C ALA A 111 13.49 -5.93 -14.42
N PRO A 112 13.97 -5.36 -15.54
CA PRO A 112 15.26 -5.74 -16.08
C PRO A 112 16.37 -5.59 -15.02
N GLY A 113 16.98 -6.72 -14.64
CA GLY A 113 18.12 -6.77 -13.72
C GLY A 113 17.80 -6.90 -12.24
N ASP A 114 16.55 -6.71 -11.80
CA ASP A 114 16.18 -6.88 -10.38
C ASP A 114 14.67 -7.07 -10.15
N MET A 115 14.32 -7.68 -9.02
CA MET A 115 12.95 -7.85 -8.55
C MET A 115 12.53 -6.72 -7.62
N LEU A 116 11.58 -5.89 -8.06
CA LEU A 116 11.02 -4.82 -7.25
C LEU A 116 9.90 -5.35 -6.36
N THR A 117 9.81 -4.89 -5.12
CA THR A 117 8.82 -5.34 -4.14
C THR A 117 8.14 -4.17 -3.43
N ASN A 118 7.11 -4.46 -2.64
CA ASN A 118 6.47 -3.49 -1.75
C ASN A 118 7.18 -3.36 -0.39
N THR A 119 8.38 -3.95 -0.22
CA THR A 119 9.10 -3.87 1.05
C THR A 119 9.45 -2.42 1.37
N TYR A 120 9.09 -1.97 2.57
CA TYR A 120 9.34 -0.59 3.00
C TYR A 120 10.83 -0.28 2.94
N ILE A 121 11.18 0.90 2.40
CA ILE A 121 12.54 1.40 2.15
C ILE A 121 13.29 0.67 1.02
N SER A 122 13.36 -0.66 1.03
CA SER A 122 14.25 -1.43 0.13
C SER A 122 13.58 -1.98 -1.13
N GLY A 123 12.25 -2.07 -1.19
CA GLY A 123 11.54 -2.67 -2.32
C GLY A 123 11.48 -1.81 -3.58
N GLY A 124 11.71 -0.50 -3.45
CA GLY A 124 11.86 0.44 -4.55
C GLY A 124 10.56 0.87 -5.25
N ILE A 125 9.41 0.24 -4.97
CA ILE A 125 8.12 0.59 -5.57
C ILE A 125 7.46 1.78 -4.87
N PHE A 126 7.43 1.80 -3.54
CA PHE A 126 6.77 2.85 -2.74
C PHE A 126 7.78 3.81 -2.10
N SER A 127 7.33 5.04 -1.88
CA SER A 127 8.11 6.10 -1.23
C SER A 127 8.20 5.88 0.30
N LEU A 128 8.91 6.78 0.99
CA LEU A 128 9.03 6.77 2.46
C LEU A 128 7.71 7.05 3.19
N ASP A 129 6.68 7.55 2.50
CA ASP A 129 5.35 7.67 3.08
C ASP A 129 4.56 6.34 3.08
N GLY A 130 5.03 5.33 2.34
CA GLY A 130 4.38 4.03 2.17
C GLY A 130 3.02 4.07 1.48
N VAL A 131 2.65 5.19 0.85
CA VAL A 131 1.38 5.37 0.15
C VAL A 131 1.63 5.64 -1.33
N HIS A 132 2.49 6.60 -1.66
CA HIS A 132 2.74 6.99 -3.03
C HIS A 132 3.85 6.12 -3.65
N PRO A 133 3.70 5.70 -4.91
CA PRO A 133 4.80 5.11 -5.65
C PRO A 133 6.00 6.07 -5.78
N THR A 134 7.20 5.53 -5.86
CA THR A 134 8.38 6.28 -6.30
C THR A 134 8.27 6.59 -7.80
N SER A 135 9.18 7.40 -8.37
CA SER A 135 9.25 7.58 -9.83
C SER A 135 9.38 6.24 -10.57
N ARG A 136 10.17 5.31 -10.01
CA ARG A 136 10.27 3.92 -10.46
C ARG A 136 8.93 3.18 -10.36
N GLY A 137 8.22 3.29 -9.24
CA GLY A 137 6.88 2.71 -9.09
C GLY A 137 5.87 3.25 -10.11
N TYR A 138 5.89 4.56 -10.40
CA TYR A 138 5.06 5.16 -11.45
C TYR A 138 5.43 4.67 -12.85
N ALA A 139 6.70 4.40 -13.14
CA ALA A 139 7.10 3.79 -14.41
C ALA A 139 6.48 2.39 -14.60
N ILE A 140 6.34 1.60 -13.52
CA ILE A 140 5.63 0.31 -13.54
C ILE A 140 4.15 0.51 -13.88
N VAL A 141 3.48 1.45 -13.20
CA VAL A 141 2.06 1.77 -13.45
C VAL A 141 1.85 2.23 -14.89
N ALA A 142 2.72 3.10 -15.40
CA ALA A 142 2.69 3.56 -16.78
C ALA A 142 2.84 2.41 -17.77
N ASN A 143 3.77 1.48 -17.53
CA ASN A 143 3.94 0.29 -18.38
C ASN A 143 2.69 -0.60 -18.39
N LYS A 144 2.04 -0.81 -17.24
CA LYS A 144 0.77 -1.58 -17.16
C LYS A 144 -0.35 -0.88 -17.93
N LEU A 145 -0.42 0.45 -17.87
CA LEU A 145 -1.38 1.23 -18.65
C LEU A 145 -1.08 1.12 -20.16
N ILE A 146 0.19 1.23 -20.55
CA ILE A 146 0.64 1.06 -21.94
C ILE A 146 0.27 -0.32 -22.46
N ASP A 147 0.44 -1.39 -21.67
CA ASP A 147 0.05 -2.75 -22.06
C ASP A 147 -1.46 -2.83 -22.38
N ILE A 148 -2.31 -2.19 -21.57
CA ILE A 148 -3.75 -2.11 -21.82
C ILE A 148 -4.05 -1.31 -23.09
N LEU A 149 -3.42 -0.15 -23.27
CA LEU A 149 -3.66 0.70 -24.44
C LEU A 149 -3.23 0.01 -25.74
N ASN A 150 -2.05 -0.61 -25.76
CA ASN A 150 -1.56 -1.36 -26.91
C ASN A 150 -2.47 -2.55 -27.22
N SER A 151 -2.93 -3.28 -26.20
CA SER A 151 -3.83 -4.43 -26.38
C SER A 151 -5.23 -4.04 -26.87
N LYS A 152 -5.80 -2.96 -26.35
CA LYS A 152 -7.21 -2.61 -26.58
C LYS A 152 -7.42 -1.67 -27.75
N PHE A 153 -6.46 -0.78 -28.01
CA PHE A 153 -6.57 0.21 -29.09
C PHE A 153 -5.61 -0.06 -30.25
N GLY A 154 -4.81 -1.14 -30.20
CA GLY A 154 -3.81 -1.42 -31.23
C GLY A 154 -2.72 -0.36 -31.30
N ALA A 155 -2.47 0.34 -30.19
CA ALA A 155 -1.41 1.32 -30.12
C ALA A 155 -0.01 0.67 -30.15
N HIS A 156 1.01 1.47 -30.46
CA HIS A 156 2.42 1.06 -30.48
C HIS A 156 3.25 1.93 -29.53
N ILE A 157 2.74 2.15 -28.33
CA ILE A 157 3.44 2.95 -27.32
C ILE A 157 4.56 2.10 -26.72
N LYS A 158 5.78 2.63 -26.74
CA LYS A 158 6.95 1.97 -26.14
C LYS A 158 6.87 2.06 -24.62
N LYS A 159 7.15 0.93 -23.96
CA LYS A 159 7.37 0.89 -22.51
C LYS A 159 8.70 1.52 -22.14
N VAL A 160 8.78 1.97 -20.91
CA VAL A 160 10.00 2.50 -20.31
C VAL A 160 10.64 1.43 -19.42
N ASN A 161 11.95 1.49 -19.19
CA ASN A 161 12.59 0.64 -18.20
C ASN A 161 12.42 1.29 -16.80
N PRO A 162 11.74 0.66 -15.83
CA PRO A 162 11.57 1.24 -14.50
C PRO A 162 12.90 1.55 -13.79
N MET A 163 13.97 0.81 -14.11
CA MET A 163 15.29 1.03 -13.51
C MET A 163 15.97 2.33 -13.95
N ASP A 164 15.51 2.95 -15.04
CA ASP A 164 16.02 4.25 -15.49
C ASP A 164 15.52 5.41 -14.58
N TYR A 165 14.59 5.11 -13.66
CA TYR A 165 13.98 6.08 -12.76
C TYR A 165 14.44 5.88 -11.31
N PRO A 166 14.60 6.99 -10.56
CA PRO A 166 14.99 6.91 -9.16
C PRO A 166 13.90 6.24 -8.32
N ALA A 167 14.35 5.46 -7.34
CA ALA A 167 13.52 5.01 -6.23
C ALA A 167 13.71 5.97 -5.04
N ILE A 168 13.71 5.44 -3.82
CA ILE A 168 14.03 6.22 -2.62
C ILE A 168 15.51 6.65 -2.72
N PRO A 169 15.81 7.96 -2.62
CA PRO A 169 17.20 8.42 -2.55
C PRO A 169 17.84 7.85 -1.29
N PHE A 170 18.91 7.07 -1.45
CA PHE A 170 19.84 6.85 -0.35
C PHE A 170 20.81 8.02 -0.34
N GLU A 171 20.95 8.71 0.79
CA GLU A 171 22.11 9.57 0.98
C GLU A 171 23.34 8.65 0.94
N THR A 172 24.10 8.71 -0.15
CA THR A 172 25.47 8.20 -0.12
C THR A 172 26.23 9.17 0.77
N VAL A 173 26.45 8.79 2.01
CA VAL A 173 27.40 9.50 2.88
C VAL A 173 28.73 9.54 2.10
N PRO A 174 29.28 10.73 1.80
CA PRO A 174 30.58 10.82 1.15
C PRO A 174 31.61 10.11 2.02
N ASN A 175 32.38 9.20 1.44
CA ASN A 175 33.55 8.60 2.08
C ASN A 175 34.57 9.67 2.47
#